data_AF-A0A6V6ZPX2-F1
#
_entry.id   AF-A0A6V6ZPX2-F1
#
_cell.length_a   1.000
_cell.length_b   1.000
_cell.length_c   1.000
_cell.angle_alpha   90.00
_cell.angle_beta   90.00
_cell.angle_gamma   90.00
#
_symmetry.space_group_name_H-M   'P 1'
#
loop_
_entity.id
_entity.type
_entity.pdbx_description
1 polymer ?
#
loop_
_entity_poly.entity_id
_entity_poly.type
_entity_poly.pdbx_seq_one_letter_code
_entity_poly.pdbx_strand_id
1 'polypeptide(L)'
;MTSGRVNPQFRLEDQGIEGLGNVYYNFMEPALIEEALKRGEGTLGNGGAFLVTTGKFTGRSPKDKHVVKTDSVADTIWWENNAEMSPEGFDALYDDMLAHMKGRDYFVQDLVGGADPAYSINVRMVTELAWHNLFIRHLLRRPDREDLDEFTADFTIINCPSFLADPKKHGCRSETVIALNFDRKMILIGGTEYAGENKKSVFTLLNYMLPEKGVMPMHCSANHAVGNPVDTAVFFGLSGTGKTTLSADPSRTLIGDDEHGWSDRGTFNFEGGCYAKTISLNPEAEPEIYATTSKFGTVIENMVFDPETKELDFEDDSLTANMRCAYPLEYISNASSSALGGHPKNIIMLTCDAFGVLPPIARLTPAQAMYHFLSGFTSKVAGTERGITEPQPTFSTCFGAPFMPRRPEEYGNLLRDKIAQHGATCWLVNTGWTGGAYGVGSRMPIRATRALLTAALDGSLRDAEFRKDANFGFDVPVSVPGVAEVLLDPRRTWDDQVAFDKQAEKLVQMFAENFEQYLPFIDEDIKAVAIG
;
A
#
# COMPACT_ATOMS: atom_id res chain seq x y z
N MET A 1 -33.18 -11.51 9.06
CA MET A 1 -33.38 -12.43 7.90
C MET A 1 -32.07 -12.53 7.11
N THR A 2 -31.80 -13.68 6.50
CA THR A 2 -30.63 -13.87 5.62
C THR A 2 -31.03 -13.59 4.18
N SER A 3 -30.26 -12.74 3.48
CA SER A 3 -30.46 -12.41 2.07
C SER A 3 -29.14 -12.51 1.32
N GLY A 4 -29.19 -12.86 0.03
CA GLY A 4 -28.01 -13.01 -0.82
C GLY A 4 -27.47 -14.45 -0.88
N ARG A 5 -26.29 -14.61 -1.51
CA ARG A 5 -25.66 -15.92 -1.75
C ARG A 5 -24.52 -16.15 -0.78
N VAL A 6 -24.48 -17.32 -0.16
CA VAL A 6 -23.46 -17.74 0.80
C VAL A 6 -23.46 -19.26 0.87
N ASN A 7 -22.32 -19.84 1.22
CA ASN A 7 -22.24 -21.25 1.60
C ASN A 7 -23.24 -21.55 2.72
N PRO A 8 -24.26 -22.42 2.49
CA PRO A 8 -25.33 -22.67 3.44
C PRO A 8 -24.87 -23.40 4.71
N GLN A 9 -23.66 -23.97 4.71
CA GLN A 9 -23.05 -24.65 5.85
C GLN A 9 -22.02 -23.77 6.57
N PHE A 10 -21.77 -22.56 6.07
CA PHE A 10 -20.75 -21.66 6.58
C PHE A 10 -21.28 -20.22 6.65
N ARG A 11 -22.46 -20.03 7.24
CA ARG A 11 -23.05 -18.71 7.53
C ARG A 11 -22.43 -18.12 8.81
N LEU A 12 -22.77 -16.89 9.16
CA LEU A 12 -22.31 -16.26 10.40
C LEU A 12 -22.80 -17.01 11.66
N GLU A 13 -24.04 -17.49 11.66
CA GLU A 13 -24.59 -18.31 12.75
C GLU A 13 -23.86 -19.65 12.90
N ASP A 14 -23.43 -20.26 11.78
CA ASP A 14 -22.64 -21.50 11.78
C ASP A 14 -21.21 -21.27 12.35
N GLN A 15 -20.79 -20.01 12.52
CA GLN A 15 -19.52 -19.58 13.13
C GLN A 15 -19.70 -19.01 14.55
N GLY A 16 -20.90 -19.15 15.15
CA GLY A 16 -21.18 -18.65 16.50
C GLY A 16 -21.50 -17.15 16.57
N ILE A 17 -21.65 -16.47 15.43
CA ILE A 17 -22.08 -15.07 15.35
C ILE A 17 -23.60 -15.05 15.18
N GLU A 18 -24.31 -15.06 16.31
CA GLU A 18 -25.76 -15.24 16.38
C GLU A 18 -26.50 -13.99 16.88
N GLY A 19 -27.83 -13.97 16.69
CA GLY A 19 -28.70 -12.92 17.23
C GLY A 19 -28.65 -11.60 16.45
N LEU A 20 -28.15 -11.60 15.22
CA LEU A 20 -28.15 -10.46 14.31
C LEU A 20 -29.57 -10.16 13.78
N GLY A 21 -29.76 -8.95 13.25
CA GLY A 21 -30.97 -8.53 12.54
C GLY A 21 -31.04 -9.14 11.12
N ASN A 22 -30.82 -8.32 10.10
CA ASN A 22 -30.64 -8.79 8.73
C ASN A 22 -29.17 -8.97 8.39
N VAL A 23 -28.87 -10.03 7.64
CA VAL A 23 -27.52 -10.28 7.12
C VAL A 23 -27.59 -10.38 5.60
N TYR A 24 -26.85 -9.51 4.94
CA TYR A 24 -26.83 -9.37 3.48
C TYR A 24 -25.51 -9.92 2.94
N TYR A 25 -25.55 -11.12 2.36
CA TYR A 25 -24.36 -11.82 1.86
C TYR A 25 -24.12 -11.55 0.38
N ASN A 26 -22.89 -11.18 0.06
CA ASN A 26 -22.35 -11.05 -1.30
C ASN A 26 -23.24 -10.21 -2.21
N PHE A 27 -23.78 -9.12 -1.67
CA PHE A 27 -24.52 -8.13 -2.45
C PHE A 27 -23.60 -7.50 -3.49
N MET A 28 -24.17 -7.23 -4.66
CA MET A 28 -23.48 -6.53 -5.75
C MET A 28 -23.60 -5.02 -5.56
N GLU A 29 -22.83 -4.27 -6.34
CA GLU A 29 -22.66 -2.82 -6.26
C GLU A 29 -24.00 -2.07 -6.21
N PRO A 30 -25.00 -2.34 -7.08
CA PRO A 30 -26.27 -1.61 -7.02
C PRO A 30 -27.01 -1.81 -5.68
N ALA A 31 -27.05 -3.04 -5.17
CA ALA A 31 -27.74 -3.35 -3.91
C ALA A 31 -27.02 -2.72 -2.71
N LEU A 32 -25.69 -2.73 -2.71
CA LEU A 32 -24.90 -2.07 -1.66
C LEU A 32 -25.08 -0.56 -1.67
N ILE A 33 -25.09 0.07 -2.84
CA ILE A 33 -25.32 1.50 -3.00
C ILE A 33 -26.74 1.87 -2.55
N GLU A 34 -27.76 1.09 -2.94
CA GLU A 34 -29.13 1.30 -2.49
C GLU A 34 -29.26 1.24 -0.97
N GLU A 35 -28.65 0.24 -0.33
CA GLU A 35 -28.67 0.13 1.13
C GLU A 35 -27.90 1.26 1.80
N ALA A 36 -26.74 1.64 1.28
CA ALA A 36 -25.96 2.77 1.80
C ALA A 36 -26.74 4.09 1.70
N LEU A 37 -27.45 4.33 0.59
CA LEU A 37 -28.30 5.51 0.40
C LEU A 37 -29.49 5.52 1.36
N LYS A 38 -30.19 4.39 1.52
CA LYS A 38 -31.33 4.27 2.47
C LYS A 38 -30.90 4.54 3.91
N ARG A 39 -29.66 4.18 4.24
CA ARG A 39 -29.06 4.34 5.58
C ARG A 39 -28.41 5.71 5.79
N GLY A 40 -28.34 6.55 4.76
CA GLY A 40 -27.71 7.87 4.84
C GLY A 40 -26.19 7.80 5.05
N GLU A 41 -25.55 6.72 4.59
CA GLU A 41 -24.10 6.50 4.75
C GLU A 41 -23.25 7.34 3.77
N GLY A 42 -23.89 7.97 2.79
CA GLY A 42 -23.23 8.76 1.75
C GLY A 42 -24.23 9.30 0.73
N THR A 43 -23.74 9.81 -0.39
CA THR A 43 -24.58 10.33 -1.49
C THR A 43 -24.01 9.97 -2.86
N LEU A 44 -24.79 10.17 -3.91
CA LEU A 44 -24.34 9.94 -5.28
C LEU A 44 -23.62 11.18 -5.82
N GLY A 45 -22.50 10.92 -6.51
CA GLY A 45 -21.78 11.88 -7.35
C GLY A 45 -22.04 11.63 -8.84
N ASN A 46 -21.24 12.31 -9.67
CA ASN A 46 -21.33 12.21 -11.12
C ASN A 46 -21.11 10.76 -11.61
N GLY A 47 -21.93 10.35 -12.58
CA GLY A 47 -21.95 9.00 -13.17
C GLY A 47 -22.25 7.85 -12.18
N GLY A 48 -22.75 8.17 -10.98
CA GLY A 48 -23.13 7.19 -9.97
C GLY A 48 -21.98 6.75 -9.07
N ALA A 49 -20.88 7.51 -8.99
CA ALA A 49 -19.90 7.35 -7.93
C ALA A 49 -20.55 7.56 -6.55
N PHE A 50 -20.04 6.90 -5.51
CA PHE A 50 -20.55 6.97 -4.14
C PHE A 50 -19.63 7.83 -3.28
N LEU A 51 -20.12 9.01 -2.87
CA LEU A 51 -19.37 10.00 -2.10
C LEU A 51 -19.59 9.78 -0.61
N VAL A 52 -18.49 9.66 0.15
CA VAL A 52 -18.50 9.41 1.60
C VAL A 52 -17.49 10.29 2.33
N THR A 53 -17.73 10.49 3.63
CA THR A 53 -16.79 11.12 4.56
C THR A 53 -16.60 10.20 5.75
N THR A 54 -15.36 10.02 6.22
CA THR A 54 -15.01 9.09 7.32
C THR A 54 -14.82 9.80 8.67
N GLY A 55 -15.27 11.06 8.74
CA GLY A 55 -15.25 11.88 9.95
C GLY A 55 -13.85 12.12 10.51
N LYS A 56 -13.65 11.78 11.78
CA LYS A 56 -12.41 12.03 12.53
C LYS A 56 -11.18 11.34 11.92
N PHE A 57 -11.37 10.15 11.35
CA PHE A 57 -10.28 9.31 10.84
C PHE A 57 -10.26 9.37 9.32
N THR A 58 -9.45 10.26 8.77
CA THR A 58 -9.25 10.41 7.31
C THR A 58 -7.99 9.68 6.81
N GLY A 59 -7.50 8.74 7.62
CA GLY A 59 -6.30 7.98 7.40
C GLY A 59 -6.17 6.87 8.46
N ARG A 60 -5.14 6.05 8.31
CA ARG A 60 -4.88 4.93 9.23
C ARG A 60 -4.62 5.40 10.65
N SER A 61 -4.85 4.51 11.62
CA SER A 61 -4.37 4.66 13.00
C SER A 61 -3.36 3.58 13.40
N PRO A 62 -2.08 3.66 12.94
CA PRO A 62 -1.09 2.60 13.18
C PRO A 62 -0.87 2.25 14.65
N LYS A 63 -1.06 3.21 15.56
CA LYS A 63 -0.87 3.00 17.00
C LYS A 63 -2.02 2.25 17.66
N ASP A 64 -3.17 2.15 16.99
CA ASP A 64 -4.36 1.43 17.47
C ASP A 64 -4.46 0.01 16.86
N LYS A 65 -3.47 -0.38 16.04
CA LYS A 65 -3.31 -1.74 15.54
C LYS A 65 -2.55 -2.60 16.54
N HIS A 66 -3.14 -3.74 16.89
CA HIS A 66 -2.60 -4.69 17.85
C HIS A 66 -2.55 -6.10 17.26
N VAL A 67 -1.55 -6.87 17.67
CA VAL A 67 -1.45 -8.31 17.39
C VAL A 67 -1.59 -9.06 18.71
N VAL A 68 -2.47 -10.06 18.73
CA VAL A 68 -2.65 -10.91 19.92
C VAL A 68 -1.43 -11.78 20.10
N LYS A 69 -0.82 -11.74 21.28
CA LYS A 69 0.34 -12.55 21.61
C LYS A 69 -0.07 -13.90 22.14
N THR A 70 -0.13 -14.85 21.23
CA THR A 70 -0.25 -16.29 21.52
C THR A 70 1.11 -16.97 21.38
N ASP A 71 1.24 -18.19 21.88
CA ASP A 71 2.49 -18.96 21.81
C ASP A 71 2.96 -19.21 20.37
N SER A 72 2.02 -19.33 19.41
CA SER A 72 2.35 -19.59 18.00
C SER A 72 3.03 -18.41 17.30
N VAL A 73 2.78 -17.18 17.76
CA VAL A 73 3.27 -15.95 17.12
C VAL A 73 4.30 -15.19 17.97
N ALA A 74 4.45 -15.55 19.25
CA ALA A 74 5.29 -14.84 20.22
C ALA A 74 6.73 -14.59 19.73
N ASP A 75 7.33 -15.56 19.05
CA ASP A 75 8.72 -15.48 18.58
C ASP A 75 8.86 -15.04 17.11
N THR A 76 7.75 -14.87 16.39
CA THR A 76 7.76 -14.54 14.94
C THR A 76 7.31 -13.11 14.64
N ILE A 77 6.62 -12.46 15.58
CA ILE A 77 6.18 -11.08 15.44
C ILE A 77 7.30 -10.12 15.86
N TRP A 78 7.47 -9.07 15.08
CA TRP A 78 8.30 -7.91 15.38
C TRP A 78 7.56 -6.96 16.32
N TRP A 79 7.65 -7.24 17.62
CA TRP A 79 6.92 -6.54 18.69
C TRP A 79 7.36 -5.08 18.89
N GLU A 80 8.57 -4.69 18.47
CA GLU A 80 9.00 -3.28 18.52
C GLU A 80 8.20 -2.39 17.55
N ASN A 81 7.56 -2.97 16.53
CA ASN A 81 6.74 -2.26 15.55
C ASN A 81 5.24 -2.57 15.67
N ASN A 82 4.86 -3.70 16.27
CA ASN A 82 3.48 -4.14 16.39
C ASN A 82 3.05 -4.14 17.87
N ALA A 83 1.97 -3.43 18.21
CA ALA A 83 1.49 -3.37 19.59
C ALA A 83 0.95 -4.73 20.04
N GLU A 84 1.33 -5.15 21.24
CA GLU A 84 0.88 -6.39 21.87
C GLU A 84 -0.56 -6.23 22.42
N MET A 85 -1.37 -7.28 22.25
CA MET A 85 -2.65 -7.48 22.94
C MET A 85 -2.67 -8.87 23.59
N SER A 86 -3.24 -9.00 24.79
CA SER A 86 -3.35 -10.32 25.43
C SER A 86 -4.53 -11.12 24.83
N PRO A 87 -4.47 -12.46 24.86
CA PRO A 87 -5.59 -13.31 24.46
C PRO A 87 -6.90 -12.97 25.20
N GLU A 88 -6.83 -12.68 26.50
CA GLU A 88 -8.02 -12.33 27.31
C GLU A 88 -8.60 -10.98 26.93
N GLY A 89 -7.75 -10.01 26.57
CA GLY A 89 -8.19 -8.70 26.08
C GLY A 89 -8.91 -8.82 24.74
N PHE A 90 -8.40 -9.67 23.85
CA PHE A 90 -9.04 -9.98 22.58
C PHE A 90 -10.37 -10.71 22.76
N ASP A 91 -10.43 -11.70 23.64
CA ASP A 91 -11.66 -12.44 23.93
C ASP A 91 -12.74 -11.50 24.51
N ALA A 92 -12.36 -10.61 25.43
CA ALA A 92 -13.26 -9.58 25.96
C ALA A 92 -13.74 -8.58 24.89
N LEU A 93 -12.85 -8.18 23.97
CA LEU A 93 -13.19 -7.33 22.83
C LEU A 93 -14.17 -8.04 21.90
N TYR A 94 -13.91 -9.30 21.57
CA TYR A 94 -14.75 -10.12 20.71
C TYR A 94 -16.16 -10.25 21.28
N ASP A 95 -16.28 -10.61 22.56
CA ASP A 95 -17.57 -10.79 23.23
C ASP A 95 -18.39 -9.48 23.25
N ASP A 96 -17.74 -8.35 23.49
CA ASP A 96 -18.39 -7.04 23.49
C ASP A 96 -18.80 -6.59 22.09
N MET A 97 -17.98 -6.87 21.07
CA MET A 97 -18.34 -6.60 19.68
C MET A 97 -19.54 -7.47 19.27
N LEU A 98 -19.55 -8.77 19.59
CA LEU A 98 -20.72 -9.62 19.33
C LEU A 98 -21.96 -9.10 20.05
N ALA A 99 -21.83 -8.61 21.30
CA ALA A 99 -22.93 -7.99 22.01
C ALA A 99 -23.44 -6.71 21.32
N HIS A 100 -22.54 -5.87 20.80
CA HIS A 100 -22.88 -4.69 20.00
C HIS A 100 -23.60 -5.04 18.70
N MET A 101 -23.26 -6.18 18.09
CA MET A 101 -23.87 -6.65 16.84
C MET A 101 -25.31 -7.18 17.00
N LYS A 102 -25.74 -7.57 18.20
CA LYS A 102 -27.06 -8.16 18.41
C LYS A 102 -28.20 -7.21 17.97
N GLY A 103 -29.13 -7.77 17.20
CA GLY A 103 -30.30 -7.07 16.68
C GLY A 103 -30.02 -6.05 15.57
N ARG A 104 -28.77 -5.91 15.12
CA ARG A 104 -28.39 -4.97 14.05
C ARG A 104 -28.16 -5.70 12.72
N ASP A 105 -28.21 -4.92 11.66
CA ASP A 105 -28.02 -5.41 10.30
C ASP A 105 -26.54 -5.37 9.90
N TYR A 106 -26.08 -6.39 9.17
CA TYR A 106 -24.69 -6.51 8.70
C TYR A 106 -24.59 -6.93 7.24
N PHE A 107 -23.52 -6.51 6.60
CA PHE A 107 -23.18 -6.87 5.22
C PHE A 107 -21.97 -7.79 5.23
N VAL A 108 -21.98 -8.81 4.37
CA VAL A 108 -20.94 -9.84 4.30
C VAL A 108 -20.43 -9.94 2.88
N GLN A 109 -19.11 -9.88 2.68
CA GLN A 109 -18.47 -10.27 1.42
C GLN A 109 -17.49 -11.41 1.66
N ASP A 110 -17.59 -12.42 0.82
CA ASP A 110 -16.65 -13.53 0.70
C ASP A 110 -15.74 -13.23 -0.50
N LEU A 111 -14.48 -12.91 -0.21
CA LEU A 111 -13.51 -12.37 -1.18
C LEU A 111 -12.17 -13.08 -1.07
N VAL A 112 -11.32 -12.92 -2.06
CA VAL A 112 -10.00 -13.56 -2.13
C VAL A 112 -8.90 -12.50 -2.08
N GLY A 113 -7.95 -12.68 -1.16
CA GLY A 113 -6.69 -11.96 -1.16
C GLY A 113 -5.62 -12.77 -1.89
N GLY A 114 -5.08 -12.25 -2.99
CA GLY A 114 -4.10 -12.95 -3.83
C GLY A 114 -4.69 -13.47 -5.15
N ALA A 115 -4.05 -13.10 -6.27
CA ALA A 115 -4.43 -13.55 -7.61
C ALA A 115 -3.84 -14.92 -7.99
N ASP A 116 -2.80 -15.39 -7.32
CA ASP A 116 -2.26 -16.74 -7.52
C ASP A 116 -3.01 -17.74 -6.62
N PRO A 117 -3.80 -18.69 -7.17
CA PRO A 117 -4.57 -19.65 -6.38
C PRO A 117 -3.72 -20.54 -5.46
N ALA A 118 -2.41 -20.69 -5.72
CA ALA A 118 -1.52 -21.45 -4.86
C ALA A 118 -1.22 -20.75 -3.52
N TYR A 119 -1.38 -19.43 -3.48
CA TYR A 119 -1.00 -18.58 -2.34
C TYR A 119 -2.12 -17.65 -1.86
N SER A 120 -3.28 -17.67 -2.55
CA SER A 120 -4.43 -16.88 -2.17
C SER A 120 -5.01 -17.31 -0.82
N ILE A 121 -5.71 -16.39 -0.18
CA ILE A 121 -6.47 -16.63 1.05
C ILE A 121 -7.93 -16.23 0.85
N ASN A 122 -8.84 -17.02 1.40
CA ASN A 122 -10.26 -16.69 1.43
C ASN A 122 -10.54 -15.82 2.65
N VAL A 123 -11.11 -14.64 2.44
CA VAL A 123 -11.42 -13.67 3.50
C VAL A 123 -12.91 -13.38 3.51
N ARG A 124 -13.52 -13.52 4.69
CA ARG A 124 -14.88 -13.03 4.95
C ARG A 124 -14.81 -11.67 5.61
N MET A 125 -15.35 -10.65 4.96
CA MET A 125 -15.51 -9.31 5.54
C MET A 125 -16.95 -9.14 6.02
N VAL A 126 -17.14 -8.88 7.30
CA VAL A 126 -18.41 -8.50 7.94
C VAL A 126 -18.35 -7.02 8.29
N THR A 127 -19.24 -6.21 7.73
CA THR A 127 -19.25 -4.76 7.93
C THR A 127 -20.61 -4.27 8.43
N GLU A 128 -20.57 -3.33 9.37
CA GLU A 128 -21.76 -2.61 9.83
C GLU A 128 -22.33 -1.69 8.73
N LEU A 129 -21.44 -1.03 7.97
CA LEU A 129 -21.79 -0.12 6.89
C LEU A 129 -21.84 -0.84 5.54
N ALA A 130 -22.84 -0.50 4.73
CA ALA A 130 -22.98 -1.00 3.37
C ALA A 130 -21.86 -0.50 2.46
N TRP A 131 -21.44 0.77 2.62
CA TRP A 131 -20.38 1.34 1.78
C TRP A 131 -18.99 0.76 2.09
N HIS A 132 -18.70 0.34 3.33
CA HIS A 132 -17.49 -0.43 3.65
C HIS A 132 -17.46 -1.77 2.93
N ASN A 133 -18.64 -2.39 2.76
CA ASN A 133 -18.81 -3.62 2.00
C ASN A 133 -18.59 -3.40 0.49
N LEU A 134 -19.09 -2.28 -0.05
CA LEU A 134 -18.83 -1.85 -1.43
C LEU A 134 -17.33 -1.61 -1.65
N PHE A 135 -16.69 -0.88 -0.73
CA PHE A 135 -15.27 -0.59 -0.75
C PHE A 135 -14.44 -1.89 -0.83
N ILE A 136 -14.65 -2.83 0.10
CA ILE A 136 -13.81 -4.03 0.15
C ILE A 136 -14.06 -4.95 -1.06
N ARG A 137 -15.31 -4.97 -1.57
CA ARG A 137 -15.67 -5.69 -2.80
C ARG A 137 -14.92 -5.19 -4.02
N HIS A 138 -14.61 -3.89 -4.07
CA HIS A 138 -13.75 -3.33 -5.11
C HIS A 138 -12.31 -3.77 -4.94
N LEU A 139 -11.80 -3.78 -3.70
CA LEU A 139 -10.37 -3.92 -3.43
C LEU A 139 -9.86 -5.35 -3.32
N LEU A 140 -10.68 -6.31 -2.91
CA LEU A 140 -10.29 -7.73 -2.94
C LEU A 140 -10.86 -8.42 -4.18
N ARG A 141 -10.33 -9.59 -4.49
CA ARG A 141 -10.73 -10.35 -5.69
C ARG A 141 -12.07 -11.02 -5.42
N ARG A 142 -12.99 -10.87 -6.36
CA ARG A 142 -14.33 -11.45 -6.29
C ARG A 142 -14.26 -12.89 -6.84
N PRO A 143 -14.64 -13.92 -6.06
CA PRO A 143 -14.85 -15.26 -6.59
C PRO A 143 -15.89 -15.26 -7.70
N ASP A 144 -15.89 -16.31 -8.52
CA ASP A 144 -17.03 -16.56 -9.38
C ASP A 144 -18.28 -16.79 -8.53
N ARG A 145 -19.43 -16.37 -9.05
CA ARG A 145 -20.66 -16.36 -8.26
C ARG A 145 -21.01 -17.76 -7.76
N GLU A 146 -20.68 -18.82 -8.50
CA GLU A 146 -20.96 -20.21 -8.16
C GLU A 146 -20.08 -20.74 -7.03
N ASP A 147 -18.82 -20.30 -6.97
CA ASP A 147 -17.87 -20.69 -5.92
C ASP A 147 -18.31 -20.24 -4.52
N LEU A 148 -19.19 -19.21 -4.45
CA LEU A 148 -19.76 -18.74 -3.19
C LEU A 148 -20.61 -19.78 -2.45
N ASP A 149 -21.13 -20.80 -3.14
CA ASP A 149 -21.93 -21.86 -2.50
C ASP A 149 -21.06 -22.81 -1.66
N GLU A 150 -19.77 -22.88 -1.94
CA GLU A 150 -18.81 -23.75 -1.25
C GLU A 150 -17.72 -22.93 -0.54
N PHE A 151 -17.78 -21.60 -0.60
CA PHE A 151 -16.79 -20.71 -0.02
C PHE A 151 -16.65 -20.93 1.49
N THR A 152 -15.41 -21.15 1.93
CA THR A 152 -15.02 -21.21 3.33
C THR A 152 -13.89 -20.22 3.55
N ALA A 153 -14.05 -19.34 4.53
CA ALA A 153 -13.08 -18.30 4.81
C ALA A 153 -11.91 -18.87 5.62
N ASP A 154 -10.69 -18.55 5.20
CA ASP A 154 -9.50 -18.77 6.00
C ASP A 154 -9.43 -17.79 7.16
N PHE A 155 -9.90 -16.55 6.96
CA PHE A 155 -9.95 -15.49 7.97
C PHE A 155 -11.27 -14.73 7.91
N THR A 156 -11.78 -14.33 9.08
CA THR A 156 -12.95 -13.46 9.21
C THR A 156 -12.53 -12.10 9.77
N ILE A 157 -12.96 -11.03 9.12
CA ILE A 157 -12.76 -9.65 9.56
C ILE A 157 -14.11 -9.06 9.93
N ILE A 158 -14.24 -8.54 11.15
CA ILE A 158 -15.45 -7.86 11.63
C ILE A 158 -15.12 -6.37 11.81
N ASN A 159 -15.78 -5.51 11.04
CA ASN A 159 -15.66 -4.06 11.15
C ASN A 159 -16.98 -3.43 11.60
N CYS A 160 -16.96 -2.90 12.83
CA CYS A 160 -18.04 -2.12 13.43
C CYS A 160 -17.51 -0.72 13.79
N PRO A 161 -17.48 0.25 12.87
CA PRO A 161 -16.96 1.58 13.14
C PRO A 161 -17.67 2.30 14.29
N SER A 162 -18.95 1.97 14.57
CA SER A 162 -19.70 2.56 15.68
C SER A 162 -19.40 1.95 17.05
N PHE A 163 -18.67 0.82 17.08
CA PHE A 163 -18.21 0.22 18.33
C PHE A 163 -16.98 0.96 18.85
N LEU A 164 -17.01 1.38 20.11
CA LEU A 164 -15.88 2.00 20.79
C LEU A 164 -15.31 1.03 21.82
N ALA A 165 -14.02 0.72 21.71
CA ALA A 165 -13.33 -0.15 22.64
C ALA A 165 -13.21 0.50 24.03
N ASP A 166 -13.14 -0.32 25.08
CA ASP A 166 -12.72 0.08 26.42
C ASP A 166 -11.24 -0.29 26.58
N PRO A 167 -10.31 0.69 26.53
CA PRO A 167 -8.86 0.43 26.60
C PRO A 167 -8.44 -0.43 27.78
N LYS A 168 -9.07 -0.24 28.93
CA LYS A 168 -8.70 -0.96 30.15
C LYS A 168 -9.20 -2.40 30.12
N LYS A 169 -10.41 -2.61 29.62
CA LYS A 169 -11.02 -3.95 29.54
C LYS A 169 -10.41 -4.78 28.41
N HIS A 170 -10.24 -4.19 27.24
CA HIS A 170 -9.83 -4.89 26.02
C HIS A 170 -8.30 -4.96 25.85
N GLY A 171 -7.53 -4.29 26.71
CA GLY A 171 -6.08 -4.28 26.62
C GLY A 171 -5.57 -3.56 25.37
N CYS A 172 -6.25 -2.50 24.94
CA CYS A 172 -5.89 -1.70 23.77
C CYS A 172 -5.54 -0.26 24.16
N ARG A 173 -4.97 0.49 23.21
CA ARG A 173 -4.50 1.85 23.43
C ARG A 173 -5.61 2.89 23.57
N SER A 174 -6.67 2.81 22.76
CA SER A 174 -7.72 3.83 22.67
C SER A 174 -9.09 3.21 22.36
N GLU A 175 -10.11 4.05 22.21
CA GLU A 175 -11.46 3.65 21.79
C GLU A 175 -11.50 3.11 20.35
N THR A 176 -10.46 3.40 19.55
CA THR A 176 -10.24 2.80 18.23
C THR A 176 -9.35 1.58 18.40
N VAL A 177 -9.69 0.49 17.71
CA VAL A 177 -8.95 -0.77 17.80
C VAL A 177 -8.96 -1.51 16.46
N ILE A 178 -7.79 -2.02 16.08
CA ILE A 178 -7.61 -2.96 14.97
C ILE A 178 -6.83 -4.15 15.55
N ALA A 179 -7.52 -5.20 15.97
CA ALA A 179 -6.91 -6.33 16.68
C ALA A 179 -6.85 -7.57 15.78
N LEU A 180 -5.64 -8.11 15.58
CA LEU A 180 -5.40 -9.29 14.75
C LEU A 180 -5.07 -10.49 15.64
N ASN A 181 -5.81 -11.60 15.47
CA ASN A 181 -5.54 -12.87 16.13
C ASN A 181 -5.35 -13.97 15.08
N PHE A 182 -4.10 -14.41 14.89
CA PHE A 182 -3.76 -15.41 13.88
C PHE A 182 -4.29 -16.81 14.22
N ASP A 183 -4.33 -17.19 15.51
CA ASP A 183 -4.81 -18.50 15.95
C ASP A 183 -6.33 -18.62 15.86
N ARG A 184 -7.06 -17.56 16.24
CA ARG A 184 -8.51 -17.47 16.04
C ARG A 184 -8.90 -17.20 14.59
N LYS A 185 -7.93 -16.91 13.72
CA LYS A 185 -8.12 -16.53 12.32
C LYS A 185 -9.10 -15.36 12.15
N MET A 186 -8.93 -14.34 12.99
CA MET A 186 -9.90 -13.25 13.10
C MET A 186 -9.24 -11.88 13.26
N ILE A 187 -9.86 -10.87 12.64
CA ILE A 187 -9.47 -9.47 12.79
C ILE A 187 -10.69 -8.65 13.21
N LEU A 188 -10.54 -7.82 14.24
CA LEU A 188 -11.60 -6.98 14.80
C LEU A 188 -11.25 -5.51 14.62
N ILE A 189 -12.16 -4.75 14.01
CA ILE A 189 -12.01 -3.31 13.74
C ILE A 189 -13.16 -2.56 14.39
N GLY A 190 -12.83 -1.57 15.21
CA GLY A 190 -13.78 -0.68 15.89
C GLY A 190 -13.29 0.75 15.99
N GLY A 191 -14.23 1.69 16.05
CA GLY A 191 -13.98 3.10 16.34
C GLY A 191 -13.31 3.88 15.21
N THR A 192 -13.34 3.38 13.97
CA THR A 192 -12.83 4.09 12.78
C THR A 192 -13.64 3.77 11.54
N GLU A 193 -14.07 4.81 10.83
CA GLU A 193 -14.75 4.69 9.53
C GLU A 193 -13.77 4.67 8.34
N TYR A 194 -12.46 4.83 8.59
CA TYR A 194 -11.45 4.83 7.53
C TYR A 194 -11.36 3.45 6.88
N ALA A 195 -11.89 3.31 5.66
CA ALA A 195 -12.04 2.03 4.99
C ALA A 195 -10.69 1.38 4.61
N GLY A 196 -9.61 2.16 4.55
CA GLY A 196 -8.26 1.65 4.32
C GLY A 196 -7.81 0.61 5.36
N GLU A 197 -8.36 0.61 6.59
CA GLU A 197 -8.07 -0.45 7.57
C GLU A 197 -8.54 -1.84 7.11
N ASN A 198 -9.60 -1.92 6.30
CA ASN A 198 -10.13 -3.17 5.77
C ASN A 198 -9.11 -3.85 4.85
N LYS A 199 -8.63 -3.14 3.80
CA LYS A 199 -7.63 -3.71 2.87
C LYS A 199 -6.30 -3.98 3.57
N LYS A 200 -5.86 -3.08 4.44
CA LYS A 200 -4.53 -3.19 5.08
C LYS A 200 -4.47 -4.28 6.15
N SER A 201 -5.62 -4.70 6.68
CA SER A 201 -5.72 -5.89 7.52
C SER A 201 -5.40 -7.16 6.72
N VAL A 202 -5.95 -7.30 5.51
CA VAL A 202 -5.62 -8.41 4.59
C VAL A 202 -4.15 -8.35 4.15
N PHE A 203 -3.65 -7.15 3.84
CA PHE A 203 -2.24 -6.98 3.50
C PHE A 203 -1.31 -7.42 4.64
N THR A 204 -1.63 -7.00 5.87
CA THR A 204 -0.88 -7.40 7.07
C THR A 204 -0.87 -8.92 7.23
N LEU A 205 -2.02 -9.57 7.03
CA LEU A 205 -2.15 -11.02 7.11
C LEU A 205 -1.24 -11.72 6.08
N LEU A 206 -1.27 -11.27 4.82
CA LEU A 206 -0.41 -11.81 3.77
C LEU A 206 1.08 -11.55 4.04
N ASN A 207 1.43 -10.38 4.60
CA ASN A 207 2.80 -10.09 5.03
C ASN A 207 3.29 -11.02 6.13
N TYR A 208 2.41 -11.57 6.96
CA TYR A 208 2.78 -12.56 7.97
C TYR A 208 2.86 -13.98 7.40
N MET A 209 1.89 -14.40 6.60
CA MET A 209 1.77 -15.80 6.17
C MET A 209 2.69 -16.19 5.01
N LEU A 210 2.93 -15.27 4.06
CA LEU A 210 3.64 -15.59 2.82
C LEU A 210 5.14 -15.85 2.98
N PRO A 211 5.86 -15.14 3.87
CA PRO A 211 7.29 -15.39 4.07
C PRO A 211 7.63 -16.84 4.44
N GLU A 212 6.83 -17.51 5.28
CA GLU A 212 7.02 -18.92 5.63
C GLU A 212 6.90 -19.86 4.44
N LYS A 213 6.19 -19.44 3.39
CA LYS A 213 6.02 -20.17 2.14
C LYS A 213 7.08 -19.80 1.08
N GLY A 214 8.10 -19.02 1.44
CA GLY A 214 9.13 -18.54 0.50
C GLY A 214 8.61 -17.52 -0.52
N VAL A 215 7.45 -16.90 -0.25
CA VAL A 215 6.86 -15.87 -1.10
C VAL A 215 7.18 -14.52 -0.50
N MET A 216 7.73 -13.61 -1.32
CA MET A 216 8.06 -12.25 -0.89
C MET A 216 6.84 -11.34 -1.03
N PRO A 217 6.17 -10.91 0.06
CA PRO A 217 5.14 -9.89 0.00
C PRO A 217 5.77 -8.50 -0.18
N MET A 218 5.15 -7.66 -0.99
CA MET A 218 5.71 -6.39 -1.44
C MET A 218 4.65 -5.29 -1.39
N HIS A 219 5.00 -4.17 -0.74
CA HIS A 219 4.24 -2.93 -0.83
C HIS A 219 4.73 -2.12 -2.04
N CYS A 220 4.24 -2.50 -3.22
CA CYS A 220 4.66 -1.95 -4.50
C CYS A 220 3.50 -1.99 -5.50
N SER A 221 3.53 -1.11 -6.51
CA SER A 221 2.79 -1.36 -7.74
C SER A 221 3.60 -2.29 -8.66
N ALA A 222 2.93 -2.93 -9.63
CA ALA A 222 3.60 -3.74 -10.63
C ALA A 222 2.93 -3.62 -11.99
N ASN A 223 3.72 -3.73 -13.05
CA ASN A 223 3.25 -3.79 -14.43
C ASN A 223 4.16 -4.68 -15.28
N HIS A 224 3.69 -5.08 -16.45
CA HIS A 224 4.51 -5.79 -17.43
C HIS A 224 4.37 -5.18 -18.83
N ALA A 225 5.33 -5.43 -19.72
CA ALA A 225 5.18 -4.99 -21.11
C ALA A 225 3.96 -5.64 -21.77
N VAL A 226 3.28 -4.90 -22.66
CA VAL A 226 2.08 -5.40 -23.35
C VAL A 226 2.41 -6.68 -24.12
N GLY A 227 1.62 -7.74 -23.88
CA GLY A 227 1.84 -9.06 -24.50
C GLY A 227 3.07 -9.82 -24.02
N ASN A 228 3.80 -9.31 -23.02
CA ASN A 228 4.98 -9.95 -22.47
C ASN A 228 5.01 -9.90 -20.92
N PRO A 229 4.27 -10.80 -20.25
CA PRO A 229 4.24 -10.87 -18.79
C PRO A 229 5.61 -11.13 -18.15
N VAL A 230 6.57 -11.72 -18.87
CA VAL A 230 7.93 -11.99 -18.34
C VAL A 230 8.75 -10.70 -18.20
N ASP A 231 8.41 -9.65 -18.95
CA ASP A 231 9.00 -8.33 -18.74
C ASP A 231 8.24 -7.55 -17.65
N THR A 232 8.25 -8.08 -16.43
CA THR A 232 7.62 -7.47 -15.26
C THR A 232 8.55 -6.46 -14.58
N ALA A 233 7.97 -5.35 -14.09
CA ALA A 233 8.60 -4.39 -13.23
C ALA A 233 7.78 -4.15 -11.97
N VAL A 234 8.45 -3.96 -10.83
CA VAL A 234 7.83 -3.62 -9.54
C VAL A 234 8.34 -2.28 -9.05
N PHE A 235 7.48 -1.52 -8.39
CA PHE A 235 7.76 -0.14 -7.96
C PHE A 235 7.48 0.01 -6.47
N PHE A 236 8.52 -0.08 -5.65
CA PHE A 236 8.47 0.26 -4.24
C PHE A 236 8.46 1.78 -4.07
N GLY A 237 7.88 2.24 -2.96
CA GLY A 237 7.84 3.65 -2.60
C GLY A 237 6.76 3.94 -1.57
N LEU A 238 6.84 5.08 -0.91
CA LEU A 238 5.79 5.52 0.01
C LEU A 238 4.70 6.30 -0.71
N SER A 239 3.69 6.77 0.03
CA SER A 239 2.67 7.65 -0.52
C SER A 239 3.32 8.95 -1.01
N GLY A 240 2.94 9.42 -2.20
CA GLY A 240 3.46 10.67 -2.77
C GLY A 240 4.80 10.56 -3.52
N THR A 241 5.44 9.39 -3.56
CA THR A 241 6.68 9.16 -4.33
C THR A 241 6.45 8.82 -5.81
N GLY A 242 5.20 8.87 -6.28
CA GLY A 242 4.85 8.63 -7.69
C GLY A 242 4.62 7.16 -8.09
N LYS A 243 4.47 6.21 -7.13
CA LYS A 243 4.19 4.79 -7.44
C LYS A 243 3.03 4.61 -8.44
N THR A 244 1.86 5.14 -8.12
CA THR A 244 0.65 5.00 -8.94
C THR A 244 0.86 5.67 -10.31
N THR A 245 1.34 6.91 -10.32
CA THR A 245 1.58 7.69 -11.55
C THR A 245 2.62 7.06 -12.49
N LEU A 246 3.68 6.43 -11.96
CA LEU A 246 4.76 5.83 -12.76
C LEU A 246 4.47 4.37 -13.17
N SER A 247 3.62 3.66 -12.40
CA SER A 247 3.20 2.31 -12.77
C SER A 247 2.01 2.28 -13.73
N ALA A 248 1.17 3.32 -13.74
CA ALA A 248 0.11 3.55 -14.70
C ALA A 248 0.65 4.09 -16.04
N ASP A 249 1.62 3.39 -16.62
CA ASP A 249 2.17 3.70 -17.94
C ASP A 249 1.23 3.12 -19.03
N PRO A 250 0.67 3.94 -19.94
CA PRO A 250 -0.20 3.47 -21.02
C PRO A 250 0.46 2.45 -21.97
N SER A 251 1.80 2.41 -22.02
CA SER A 251 2.57 1.46 -22.83
C SER A 251 2.80 0.11 -22.16
N ARG A 252 2.33 -0.07 -20.93
CA ARG A 252 2.47 -1.30 -20.13
C ARG A 252 1.12 -1.75 -19.59
N THR A 253 1.03 -3.01 -19.21
CA THR A 253 -0.17 -3.61 -18.61
C THR A 253 -0.04 -3.58 -17.08
N LEU A 254 -0.98 -2.94 -16.39
CA LEU A 254 -0.99 -2.81 -14.94
C LEU A 254 -1.36 -4.15 -14.28
N ILE A 255 -0.53 -4.67 -13.37
CA ILE A 255 -0.84 -5.86 -12.57
C ILE A 255 -1.62 -5.47 -11.31
N GLY A 256 -1.21 -4.37 -10.67
CA GLY A 256 -1.82 -3.79 -9.47
C GLY A 256 -1.07 -2.53 -9.03
N ASP A 257 -1.68 -1.72 -8.16
CA ASP A 257 -1.18 -0.40 -7.77
C ASP A 257 -0.48 -0.33 -6.41
N ASP A 258 -0.60 -1.34 -5.54
CA ASP A 258 -0.16 -1.19 -4.14
C ASP A 258 0.41 -2.46 -3.47
N GLU A 259 -0.13 -3.66 -3.74
CA GLU A 259 0.19 -4.86 -2.95
C GLU A 259 0.40 -6.12 -3.80
N HIS A 260 1.58 -6.73 -3.72
CA HIS A 260 1.94 -7.89 -4.57
C HIS A 260 2.72 -8.95 -3.80
N GLY A 261 2.71 -10.18 -4.32
CA GLY A 261 3.60 -11.25 -3.90
C GLY A 261 4.54 -11.66 -5.03
N TRP A 262 5.77 -12.06 -4.69
CA TRP A 262 6.72 -12.68 -5.62
C TRP A 262 7.03 -14.11 -5.16
N SER A 263 6.40 -15.07 -5.83
CA SER A 263 6.58 -16.50 -5.61
C SER A 263 7.58 -17.09 -6.61
N ASP A 264 7.84 -18.40 -6.53
CA ASP A 264 8.63 -19.13 -7.54
C ASP A 264 7.94 -19.20 -8.91
N ARG A 265 6.68 -18.76 -9.04
CA ARG A 265 5.93 -18.72 -10.30
C ARG A 265 5.93 -17.34 -10.96
N GLY A 266 6.28 -16.29 -10.22
CA GLY A 266 6.24 -14.91 -10.71
C GLY A 266 5.64 -13.94 -9.69
N THR A 267 5.21 -12.78 -10.21
CA THR A 267 4.55 -11.72 -9.44
C THR A 267 3.04 -11.89 -9.51
N PHE A 268 2.32 -11.62 -8.43
CA PHE A 268 0.85 -11.62 -8.43
C PHE A 268 0.32 -10.50 -7.55
N ASN A 269 -0.79 -9.89 -7.97
CA ASN A 269 -1.49 -8.87 -7.18
C ASN A 269 -2.22 -9.53 -6.00
N PHE A 270 -2.24 -8.87 -4.85
CA PHE A 270 -3.09 -9.29 -3.73
C PHE A 270 -4.54 -8.82 -3.89
N GLU A 271 -4.74 -7.76 -4.66
CA GLU A 271 -5.98 -7.01 -4.74
C GLU A 271 -6.79 -7.33 -6.01
N GLY A 272 -8.05 -6.91 -5.99
CA GLY A 272 -8.99 -6.89 -7.12
C GLY A 272 -9.35 -5.47 -7.60
N GLY A 273 -8.75 -4.45 -7.00
CA GLY A 273 -9.00 -3.04 -7.29
C GLY A 273 -7.84 -2.14 -6.93
N CYS A 274 -8.08 -0.84 -7.01
CA CYS A 274 -7.12 0.21 -6.68
C CYS A 274 -7.73 1.18 -5.67
N TYR A 275 -6.87 1.78 -4.83
CA TYR A 275 -7.27 2.79 -3.85
C TYR A 275 -6.41 4.05 -4.00
N ALA A 276 -6.66 4.76 -5.09
CA ALA A 276 -5.82 5.86 -5.54
C ALA A 276 -6.03 7.12 -4.71
N LYS A 277 -4.96 7.89 -4.54
CA LYS A 277 -4.99 9.23 -3.94
C LYS A 277 -5.49 10.23 -4.99
N THR A 278 -6.37 11.14 -4.59
CA THR A 278 -7.01 12.09 -5.53
C THR A 278 -6.56 13.54 -5.37
N ILE A 279 -5.79 13.89 -4.33
CA ILE A 279 -5.30 15.26 -4.18
C ILE A 279 -4.45 15.68 -5.38
N SER A 280 -4.79 16.82 -5.96
CA SER A 280 -4.21 17.39 -7.17
C SER A 280 -4.21 16.43 -8.38
N LEU A 281 -5.20 15.52 -8.44
CA LEU A 281 -5.36 14.61 -9.58
C LEU A 281 -5.62 15.41 -10.84
N ASN A 282 -4.77 15.20 -11.86
CA ASN A 282 -4.82 15.95 -13.09
C ASN A 282 -5.27 15.07 -14.26
N PRO A 283 -6.33 15.43 -15.00
CA PRO A 283 -6.86 14.62 -16.09
C PRO A 283 -5.90 14.47 -17.29
N GLU A 284 -4.95 15.37 -17.48
CA GLU A 284 -3.93 15.24 -18.53
C GLU A 284 -2.78 14.32 -18.09
N ALA A 285 -2.40 14.37 -16.82
CA ALA A 285 -1.30 13.58 -16.28
C ALA A 285 -1.70 12.13 -15.97
N GLU A 286 -2.92 11.94 -15.47
CA GLU A 286 -3.46 10.67 -14.96
C GLU A 286 -4.91 10.42 -15.47
N PRO A 287 -5.14 10.40 -16.79
CA PRO A 287 -6.48 10.33 -17.39
C PRO A 287 -7.28 9.09 -16.98
N GLU A 288 -6.64 7.92 -16.88
CA GLU A 288 -7.30 6.65 -16.53
C GLU A 288 -7.88 6.70 -15.11
N ILE A 289 -7.11 7.24 -14.15
CA ILE A 289 -7.53 7.37 -12.75
C ILE A 289 -8.60 8.45 -12.63
N TYR A 290 -8.42 9.59 -13.29
CA TYR A 290 -9.42 10.65 -13.31
C TYR A 290 -10.77 10.15 -13.83
N ALA A 291 -10.77 9.35 -14.91
CA ALA A 291 -11.98 8.78 -15.47
C ALA A 291 -12.74 7.86 -14.49
N THR A 292 -12.07 7.20 -13.54
CA THR A 292 -12.75 6.33 -12.57
C THR A 292 -13.59 7.12 -11.57
N THR A 293 -13.28 8.39 -11.33
CA THR A 293 -13.96 9.25 -10.34
C THR A 293 -15.44 9.52 -10.64
N SER A 294 -15.87 9.24 -11.88
CA SER A 294 -17.25 9.37 -12.34
C SER A 294 -17.84 8.05 -12.83
N LYS A 295 -17.20 6.90 -12.56
CA LYS A 295 -17.76 5.58 -12.89
C LYS A 295 -18.71 5.11 -11.79
N PHE A 296 -19.74 4.38 -12.18
CA PHE A 296 -20.75 3.85 -11.27
C PHE A 296 -20.12 3.04 -10.14
N GLY A 297 -20.48 3.34 -8.90
CA GLY A 297 -20.03 2.60 -7.73
C GLY A 297 -18.58 2.84 -7.31
N THR A 298 -17.78 3.64 -8.02
CA THR A 298 -16.49 4.12 -7.48
C THR A 298 -16.76 4.84 -6.15
N VAL A 299 -16.06 4.44 -5.08
CA VAL A 299 -16.18 5.09 -3.78
C VAL A 299 -15.21 6.28 -3.75
N ILE A 300 -15.73 7.48 -3.56
CA ILE A 300 -14.93 8.70 -3.37
C ILE A 300 -14.95 9.07 -1.89
N GLU A 301 -13.78 9.08 -1.28
CA GLU A 301 -13.62 9.22 0.16
C GLU A 301 -12.99 10.56 0.51
N ASN A 302 -13.70 11.34 1.33
CA ASN A 302 -13.26 12.61 1.92
C ASN A 302 -12.90 13.71 0.91
N MET A 303 -13.52 13.73 -0.27
CA MET A 303 -13.38 14.85 -1.22
C MET A 303 -14.44 15.90 -0.97
N VAL A 304 -14.06 17.17 -1.09
CA VAL A 304 -15.02 18.28 -1.19
C VAL A 304 -15.61 18.28 -2.59
N PHE A 305 -16.90 18.61 -2.70
CA PHE A 305 -17.61 18.65 -3.98
C PHE A 305 -18.71 19.70 -3.97
N ASP A 306 -19.05 20.20 -5.15
CA ASP A 306 -20.15 21.15 -5.31
C ASP A 306 -21.50 20.47 -5.00
N PRO A 307 -22.35 21.06 -4.13
CA PRO A 307 -23.59 20.41 -3.70
C PRO A 307 -24.64 20.28 -4.81
N GLU A 308 -24.61 21.13 -5.84
CA GLU A 308 -25.55 21.14 -6.96
C GLU A 308 -25.02 20.33 -8.16
N THR A 309 -23.78 20.57 -8.60
CA THR A 309 -23.18 19.94 -9.80
C THR A 309 -22.48 18.62 -9.50
N LYS A 310 -22.17 18.34 -8.22
CA LYS A 310 -21.37 17.19 -7.78
C LYS A 310 -19.96 17.14 -8.37
N GLU A 311 -19.45 18.25 -8.89
CA GLU A 311 -18.06 18.36 -9.32
C GLU A 311 -17.14 18.24 -8.11
N LEU A 312 -16.13 17.37 -8.21
CA LEU A 312 -15.14 17.13 -7.17
C LEU A 312 -14.08 18.24 -7.20
N ASP A 313 -13.73 18.79 -6.05
CA ASP A 313 -12.60 19.70 -5.91
C ASP A 313 -11.35 18.88 -5.53
N PHE A 314 -10.42 18.77 -6.47
CA PHE A 314 -9.18 18.00 -6.30
C PHE A 314 -8.09 18.79 -5.57
N GLU A 315 -8.27 20.10 -5.33
CA GLU A 315 -7.30 20.94 -4.63
C GLU A 315 -7.75 21.29 -3.21
N ASP A 316 -9.05 21.19 -2.89
CA ASP A 316 -9.58 21.44 -1.55
C ASP A 316 -9.31 20.26 -0.59
N ASP A 317 -8.28 20.41 0.23
CA ASP A 317 -7.88 19.46 1.27
C ASP A 317 -8.45 19.77 2.66
N SER A 318 -9.47 20.63 2.76
CA SER A 318 -10.04 21.08 4.05
C SER A 318 -10.57 19.95 4.93
N LEU A 319 -10.98 18.82 4.33
CA LEU A 319 -11.25 17.58 5.05
C LEU A 319 -9.97 16.79 5.32
N THR A 320 -9.18 16.55 4.26
CA THR A 320 -7.87 15.89 4.35
C THR A 320 -7.10 15.98 3.04
N ALA A 321 -5.76 16.03 3.13
CA ALA A 321 -4.88 15.80 1.98
C ALA A 321 -4.80 14.31 1.58
N ASN A 322 -5.43 13.38 2.31
CA ASN A 322 -5.52 11.95 2.00
C ASN A 322 -6.89 11.58 1.42
N MET A 323 -7.48 12.46 0.60
CA MET A 323 -8.64 12.13 -0.23
C MET A 323 -8.31 10.98 -1.21
N ARG A 324 -9.29 10.12 -1.45
CA ARG A 324 -9.10 8.85 -2.16
C ARG A 324 -10.27 8.50 -3.08
N CYS A 325 -9.99 7.66 -4.07
CA CYS A 325 -11.03 6.92 -4.79
C CYS A 325 -10.70 5.42 -4.81
N ALA A 326 -11.70 4.58 -4.55
CA ALA A 326 -11.62 3.12 -4.61
C ALA A 326 -12.50 2.59 -5.73
N TYR A 327 -11.91 1.77 -6.60
CA TYR A 327 -12.57 1.24 -7.79
C TYR A 327 -12.00 -0.15 -8.15
N PRO A 328 -12.78 -1.00 -8.83
CA PRO A 328 -12.32 -2.32 -9.25
C PRO A 328 -11.29 -2.21 -10.38
N LEU A 329 -10.35 -3.16 -10.45
CA LEU A 329 -9.15 -3.05 -11.29
C LEU A 329 -9.51 -2.95 -12.79
N GLU A 330 -10.59 -3.61 -13.21
CA GLU A 330 -11.11 -3.57 -14.58
C GLU A 330 -11.58 -2.19 -15.05
N TYR A 331 -11.63 -1.19 -14.16
CA TYR A 331 -11.91 0.20 -14.56
C TYR A 331 -10.71 0.87 -15.23
N ILE A 332 -9.51 0.33 -15.06
CA ILE A 332 -8.31 0.77 -15.75
C ILE A 332 -8.18 -0.01 -17.06
N SER A 333 -8.18 0.69 -18.19
CA SER A 333 -8.33 0.06 -19.51
C SER A 333 -7.18 -0.88 -19.89
N ASN A 334 -5.97 -0.61 -19.41
CA ASN A 334 -4.77 -1.41 -19.61
C ASN A 334 -4.44 -2.33 -18.43
N ALA A 335 -5.38 -2.62 -17.54
CA ALA A 335 -5.17 -3.58 -16.46
C ALA A 335 -5.09 -5.04 -16.95
N SER A 336 -4.29 -5.84 -16.24
CA SER A 336 -4.15 -7.27 -16.48
C SER A 336 -5.42 -8.00 -16.09
N SER A 337 -5.94 -8.82 -17.01
CA SER A 337 -7.10 -9.68 -16.75
C SER A 337 -6.80 -10.79 -15.73
N SER A 338 -5.54 -11.19 -15.59
CA SER A 338 -5.11 -12.22 -14.63
C SER A 338 -4.58 -11.65 -13.32
N ALA A 339 -4.10 -10.39 -13.34
CA ALA A 339 -3.32 -9.80 -12.26
C ALA A 339 -2.09 -10.65 -11.86
N LEU A 340 -1.53 -11.39 -12.82
CA LEU A 340 -0.29 -12.14 -12.74
C LEU A 340 0.77 -11.54 -13.66
N GLY A 341 2.03 -11.64 -13.26
CA GLY A 341 3.23 -11.29 -14.02
C GLY A 341 4.33 -12.31 -13.80
N GLY A 342 5.36 -12.28 -14.65
CA GLY A 342 6.56 -13.07 -14.47
C GLY A 342 7.44 -12.58 -13.31
N HIS A 343 8.64 -13.16 -13.21
CA HIS A 343 9.66 -12.64 -12.30
C HIS A 343 10.06 -11.21 -12.70
N PRO A 344 10.13 -10.26 -11.75
CA PRO A 344 10.55 -8.90 -12.06
C PRO A 344 11.94 -8.87 -12.69
N LYS A 345 12.06 -8.24 -13.86
CA LYS A 345 13.36 -7.88 -14.44
C LYS A 345 13.91 -6.60 -13.84
N ASN A 346 13.01 -5.71 -13.42
CA ASN A 346 13.34 -4.42 -12.86
C ASN A 346 12.61 -4.23 -11.52
N ILE A 347 13.38 -3.85 -10.50
CA ILE A 347 12.88 -3.43 -9.18
C ILE A 347 13.20 -1.96 -9.04
N ILE A 348 12.16 -1.12 -9.00
CA ILE A 348 12.29 0.33 -8.91
C ILE A 348 11.99 0.75 -7.48
N MET A 349 12.93 1.41 -6.82
CA MET A 349 12.77 2.01 -5.49
C MET A 349 12.58 3.51 -5.66
N LEU A 350 11.33 3.96 -5.54
CA LEU A 350 10.98 5.38 -5.65
C LEU A 350 11.17 6.07 -4.32
N THR A 351 11.93 7.16 -4.33
CA THR A 351 12.12 8.04 -3.20
C THR A 351 11.79 9.48 -3.56
N CYS A 352 11.30 10.24 -2.60
CA CYS A 352 11.12 11.68 -2.74
C CYS A 352 12.17 12.36 -1.86
N ASP A 353 13.36 12.61 -2.40
CA ASP A 353 14.43 13.28 -1.68
C ASP A 353 14.24 14.80 -1.71
N ALA A 354 13.76 15.38 -0.60
CA ALA A 354 13.61 16.82 -0.47
C ALA A 354 14.91 17.53 -0.04
N PHE A 355 15.99 16.79 0.21
CA PHE A 355 17.31 17.34 0.48
C PHE A 355 18.09 17.65 -0.79
N GLY A 356 17.70 17.12 -1.95
CA GLY A 356 18.28 17.44 -3.25
C GLY A 356 19.65 16.81 -3.50
N VAL A 357 19.92 15.66 -2.89
CA VAL A 357 21.22 14.96 -2.90
C VAL A 357 21.21 13.78 -3.86
N LEU A 358 20.17 12.96 -3.83
CA LEU A 358 20.13 11.69 -4.55
C LEU A 358 20.07 11.89 -6.07
N PRO A 359 20.79 11.07 -6.86
CA PRO A 359 20.72 11.12 -8.32
C PRO A 359 19.31 10.81 -8.82
N PRO A 360 18.93 11.30 -10.00
CA PRO A 360 17.59 11.10 -10.53
C PRO A 360 17.30 9.63 -10.83
N ILE A 361 18.33 8.86 -11.17
CA ILE A 361 18.31 7.39 -11.22
C ILE A 361 19.69 6.84 -10.88
N ALA A 362 19.72 5.68 -10.23
CA ALA A 362 20.93 4.93 -9.91
C ALA A 362 20.67 3.42 -10.04
N ARG A 363 21.61 2.68 -10.61
CA ARG A 363 21.63 1.21 -10.53
C ARG A 363 22.26 0.80 -9.20
N LEU A 364 21.59 -0.11 -8.51
CA LEU A 364 22.02 -0.62 -7.21
C LEU A 364 22.63 -2.02 -7.36
N THR A 365 23.68 -2.28 -6.61
CA THR A 365 24.09 -3.67 -6.33
C THR A 365 23.03 -4.37 -5.46
N PRO A 366 22.99 -5.71 -5.38
CA PRO A 366 22.07 -6.41 -4.48
C PRO A 366 22.17 -5.96 -3.02
N ALA A 367 23.38 -5.72 -2.52
CA ALA A 367 23.60 -5.23 -1.16
C ALA A 367 23.10 -3.78 -0.96
N GLN A 368 23.28 -2.90 -1.96
CA GLN A 368 22.68 -1.55 -1.92
C GLN A 368 21.16 -1.61 -1.99
N ALA A 369 20.59 -2.46 -2.85
CA ALA A 369 19.13 -2.66 -2.91
C ALA A 369 18.58 -3.09 -1.55
N MET A 370 19.27 -4.01 -0.87
CA MET A 370 18.93 -4.43 0.48
C MET A 370 18.99 -3.30 1.51
N TYR A 371 20.09 -2.54 1.52
CA TYR A 371 20.25 -1.39 2.39
C TYR A 371 19.12 -0.37 2.23
N HIS A 372 18.79 -0.02 0.98
CA HIS A 372 17.74 0.95 0.68
C HIS A 372 16.33 0.41 0.90
N PHE A 373 16.10 -0.89 0.72
CA PHE A 373 14.84 -1.55 1.03
C PHE A 373 14.54 -1.54 2.53
N LEU A 374 15.51 -1.95 3.36
CA LEU A 374 15.37 -1.90 4.82
C LEU A 374 15.30 -0.47 5.34
N SER A 375 15.96 0.49 4.69
CA SER A 375 15.85 1.90 5.05
C SER A 375 14.47 2.48 4.69
N GLY A 376 13.99 2.21 3.47
CA GLY A 376 12.71 2.72 2.97
C GLY A 376 12.60 4.25 3.03
N PHE A 377 13.65 4.93 2.59
CA PHE A 377 13.78 6.40 2.70
C PHE A 377 12.86 7.16 1.74
N THR A 378 12.23 8.20 2.27
CA THR A 378 11.62 9.31 1.55
C THR A 378 11.70 10.58 2.41
N SER A 379 11.24 11.72 1.91
CA SER A 379 11.07 12.94 2.71
C SER A 379 9.61 13.34 2.82
N LYS A 380 9.24 13.90 3.97
CA LYS A 380 8.04 14.72 4.14
C LYS A 380 8.37 16.16 3.76
N VAL A 381 7.49 16.79 3.01
CA VAL A 381 7.68 18.13 2.46
C VAL A 381 6.89 19.14 3.29
N ALA A 382 7.47 20.31 3.54
CA ALA A 382 6.80 21.38 4.28
C ALA A 382 5.48 21.78 3.60
N GLY A 383 4.41 21.95 4.39
CA GLY A 383 3.06 22.25 3.90
C GLY A 383 2.20 21.05 3.51
N THR A 384 2.75 19.83 3.43
CA THR A 384 1.96 18.61 3.14
C THR A 384 1.42 17.89 4.38
N GLU A 385 1.93 18.24 5.57
CA GLU A 385 1.41 17.79 6.86
C GLU A 385 1.44 18.94 7.88
N ARG A 386 0.48 18.96 8.80
CA ARG A 386 0.33 20.00 9.82
C ARG A 386 1.58 20.08 10.71
N GLY A 387 2.25 21.23 10.71
CA GLY A 387 3.39 21.52 11.59
C GLY A 387 4.78 21.28 11.00
N ILE A 388 4.89 20.90 9.72
CA ILE A 388 6.17 20.71 9.03
C ILE A 388 6.56 22.00 8.28
N THR A 389 7.64 22.66 8.71
CA THR A 389 8.18 23.88 8.10
C THR A 389 9.47 23.66 7.29
N GLU A 390 10.16 22.54 7.51
CA GLU A 390 11.37 22.12 6.80
C GLU A 390 11.26 20.66 6.37
N PRO A 391 11.98 20.21 5.32
CA PRO A 391 12.04 18.80 4.96
C PRO A 391 12.43 17.90 6.13
N GLN A 392 11.63 16.85 6.37
CA GLN A 392 11.95 15.84 7.37
C GLN A 392 12.19 14.50 6.68
N PRO A 393 13.27 13.78 7.03
CA PRO A 393 13.48 12.44 6.51
C PRO A 393 12.40 11.53 7.08
N THR A 394 11.98 10.54 6.31
CA THR A 394 11.07 9.49 6.75
C THR A 394 11.63 8.17 6.27
N PHE A 395 12.02 7.33 7.23
CA PHE A 395 12.43 5.97 6.99
C PHE A 395 11.26 5.06 7.34
N SER A 396 10.76 4.34 6.34
CA SER A 396 9.69 3.36 6.54
C SER A 396 10.18 2.03 6.01
N THR A 397 10.72 1.23 6.92
CA THR A 397 11.28 -0.09 6.69
C THR A 397 10.46 -0.90 5.67
N CYS A 398 11.15 -1.52 4.70
CA CYS A 398 10.55 -2.28 3.60
C CYS A 398 9.55 -1.48 2.75
N PHE A 399 9.64 -0.14 2.77
CA PHE A 399 8.64 0.78 2.23
C PHE A 399 7.23 0.55 2.75
N GLY A 400 7.06 -0.07 3.92
CA GLY A 400 5.76 -0.55 4.39
C GLY A 400 5.65 -0.85 5.88
N ALA A 401 6.51 -0.27 6.72
CA ALA A 401 6.68 -0.65 8.13
C ALA A 401 5.38 -0.90 8.93
N PRO A 402 4.32 -0.07 8.85
CA PRO A 402 3.07 -0.32 9.59
C PRO A 402 2.34 -1.64 9.23
N PHE A 403 2.73 -2.27 8.12
CA PHE A 403 2.13 -3.49 7.58
C PHE A 403 3.04 -4.71 7.70
N MET A 404 4.18 -4.60 8.38
CA MET A 404 5.17 -5.68 8.52
C MET A 404 5.04 -6.33 9.90
N PRO A 405 4.43 -7.53 10.01
CA PRO A 405 4.32 -8.23 11.28
C PRO A 405 5.61 -8.92 11.68
N ARG A 406 6.41 -9.38 10.72
CA ARG A 406 7.69 -10.07 10.98
C ARG A 406 8.85 -9.10 11.02
N ARG A 407 10.01 -9.61 11.43
CA ARG A 407 11.25 -8.84 11.46
C ARG A 407 11.64 -8.42 10.03
N PRO A 408 12.06 -7.16 9.81
CA PRO A 408 12.41 -6.62 8.49
C PRO A 408 13.39 -7.48 7.68
N GLU A 409 14.33 -8.11 8.37
CA GLU A 409 15.41 -8.89 7.79
C GLU A 409 14.91 -10.17 7.11
N GLU A 410 13.78 -10.72 7.53
CA GLU A 410 13.14 -11.85 6.82
C GLU A 410 12.67 -11.44 5.41
N TYR A 411 11.96 -10.32 5.30
CA TYR A 411 11.55 -9.75 4.01
C TYR A 411 12.76 -9.37 3.16
N GLY A 412 13.79 -8.83 3.81
CA GLY A 412 15.03 -8.47 3.15
C GLY A 412 15.73 -9.67 2.54
N ASN A 413 15.92 -10.75 3.32
CA ASN A 413 16.55 -11.97 2.83
C ASN A 413 15.76 -12.58 1.66
N LEU A 414 14.42 -12.59 1.73
CA LEU A 414 13.58 -13.03 0.62
C LEU A 414 13.80 -12.18 -0.64
N LEU A 415 13.82 -10.86 -0.51
CA LEU A 415 14.07 -9.98 -1.65
C LEU A 415 15.46 -10.23 -2.27
N ARG A 416 16.50 -10.33 -1.43
CA ARG A 416 17.87 -10.65 -1.86
C ARG A 416 17.92 -11.95 -2.66
N ASP A 417 17.35 -13.01 -2.11
CA ASP A 417 17.41 -14.34 -2.70
C ASP A 417 16.67 -14.39 -4.04
N LYS A 418 15.51 -13.73 -4.12
CA LYS A 418 14.74 -13.60 -5.37
C LYS A 418 15.49 -12.77 -6.43
N ILE A 419 16.15 -11.66 -6.03
CA ILE A 419 17.01 -10.87 -6.93
C ILE A 419 18.13 -11.74 -7.50
N ALA A 420 18.84 -12.47 -6.63
CA ALA A 420 19.96 -13.31 -7.01
C ALA A 420 19.53 -14.48 -7.92
N GLN A 421 18.41 -15.12 -7.61
CA GLN A 421 17.87 -16.25 -8.37
C GLN A 421 17.42 -15.87 -9.78
N HIS A 422 16.80 -14.69 -9.94
CA HIS A 422 16.16 -14.30 -11.19
C HIS A 422 16.91 -13.21 -11.97
N GLY A 423 17.98 -12.64 -11.41
CA GLY A 423 18.81 -11.63 -12.07
C GLY A 423 18.10 -10.29 -12.25
N ALA A 424 17.23 -9.91 -11.31
CA ALA A 424 16.51 -8.64 -11.34
C ALA A 424 17.48 -7.46 -11.19
N THR A 425 17.33 -6.42 -12.01
CA THR A 425 18.10 -5.18 -11.87
C THR A 425 17.37 -4.22 -10.93
N CYS A 426 18.07 -3.73 -9.90
CA CYS A 426 17.52 -2.81 -8.92
C CYS A 426 17.91 -1.36 -9.27
N TRP A 427 16.93 -0.47 -9.22
CA TRP A 427 17.09 0.95 -9.53
C TRP A 427 16.56 1.79 -8.38
N LEU A 428 17.32 2.80 -7.96
CA LEU A 428 16.85 3.89 -7.10
C LEU A 428 16.46 5.06 -8.00
N VAL A 429 15.24 5.59 -7.85
CA VAL A 429 14.74 6.71 -8.65
C VAL A 429 14.28 7.84 -7.73
N ASN A 430 14.93 9.00 -7.85
CA ASN A 430 14.54 10.20 -7.11
C ASN A 430 13.46 10.97 -7.87
N THR A 431 12.29 11.07 -7.25
CA THR A 431 11.11 11.83 -7.71
C THR A 431 10.91 13.14 -6.93
N GLY A 432 11.84 13.43 -6.01
CA GLY A 432 11.89 14.59 -5.15
C GLY A 432 12.59 15.76 -5.83
N TRP A 433 13.55 16.37 -5.15
CA TRP A 433 14.19 17.63 -5.52
C TRP A 433 15.58 17.44 -6.11
N THR A 434 16.02 18.45 -6.87
CA THR A 434 17.38 18.67 -7.33
C THR A 434 17.68 20.16 -7.38
N GLY A 435 18.97 20.54 -7.46
CA GLY A 435 19.41 21.93 -7.57
C GLY A 435 19.34 22.72 -6.26
N GLY A 436 19.21 22.02 -5.14
CA GLY A 436 19.01 22.58 -3.82
C GLY A 436 18.05 21.71 -3.00
N ALA A 437 18.08 21.86 -1.69
CA ALA A 437 17.02 21.35 -0.83
C ALA A 437 15.69 22.08 -1.11
N TYR A 438 14.58 21.53 -0.63
CA TYR A 438 13.26 22.18 -0.71
C TYR A 438 13.32 23.65 -0.28
N GLY A 439 12.65 24.52 -1.03
CA GLY A 439 12.66 25.97 -0.84
C GLY A 439 13.74 26.69 -1.65
N VAL A 440 14.80 26.00 -2.08
CA VAL A 440 15.84 26.53 -2.99
C VAL A 440 15.81 25.78 -4.32
N GLY A 441 15.85 24.45 -4.27
CA GLY A 441 15.81 23.60 -5.45
C GLY A 441 14.42 23.45 -6.06
N SER A 442 14.33 22.63 -7.08
CA SER A 442 13.08 22.33 -7.78
C SER A 442 12.82 20.83 -7.83
N ARG A 443 11.54 20.44 -7.93
CA ARG A 443 11.16 19.04 -8.08
C ARG A 443 11.66 18.50 -9.42
N MET A 444 12.08 17.24 -9.45
CA MET A 444 12.52 16.53 -10.64
C MET A 444 11.46 16.63 -11.75
N PRO A 445 11.83 17.08 -12.97
CA PRO A 445 10.88 17.18 -14.06
C PRO A 445 10.29 15.80 -14.39
N ILE A 446 8.96 15.68 -14.35
CA ILE A 446 8.27 14.39 -14.58
C ILE A 446 8.61 13.77 -15.94
N ARG A 447 8.85 14.60 -16.98
CA ARG A 447 9.30 14.12 -18.29
C ARG A 447 10.68 13.45 -18.23
N ALA A 448 11.60 14.01 -17.44
CA ALA A 448 12.92 13.40 -17.23
C ALA A 448 12.79 12.09 -16.45
N THR A 449 12.02 12.06 -15.36
CA THR A 449 11.76 10.83 -14.59
C THR A 449 11.17 9.72 -15.46
N ARG A 450 10.17 10.04 -16.30
CA ARG A 450 9.59 9.07 -17.25
C ARG A 450 10.63 8.58 -18.26
N ALA A 451 11.45 9.46 -18.85
CA ALA A 451 12.49 9.06 -19.79
C ALA A 451 13.55 8.13 -19.16
N LEU A 452 14.00 8.44 -17.93
CA LEU A 452 14.93 7.59 -17.19
C LEU A 452 14.32 6.22 -16.89
N LEU A 453 13.05 6.21 -16.48
CA LEU A 453 12.34 4.97 -16.19
C LEU A 453 12.14 4.13 -17.46
N THR A 454 11.70 4.74 -18.57
CA THR A 454 11.61 4.06 -19.86
C THR A 454 12.94 3.42 -20.25
N ALA A 455 14.05 4.16 -20.09
CA ALA A 455 15.38 3.67 -20.42
C ALA A 455 15.84 2.51 -19.51
N ALA A 456 15.40 2.48 -18.25
CA ALA A 456 15.62 1.34 -17.35
C ALA A 456 14.79 0.12 -17.79
N LEU A 457 13.52 0.33 -18.11
CA LEU A 457 12.55 -0.73 -18.42
C LEU A 457 12.78 -1.36 -19.80
N ASP A 458 13.14 -0.56 -20.81
CA ASP A 458 13.44 -1.06 -22.17
C ASP A 458 14.84 -1.69 -22.29
N GLY A 459 15.65 -1.59 -21.23
CA GLY A 459 16.99 -2.16 -21.14
C GLY A 459 18.09 -1.29 -21.74
N SER A 460 17.81 -0.11 -22.27
CA SER A 460 18.82 0.78 -22.83
C SER A 460 19.86 1.25 -21.80
N LEU A 461 19.50 1.32 -20.51
CA LEU A 461 20.46 1.58 -19.43
C LEU A 461 21.31 0.37 -19.03
N ARG A 462 21.02 -0.85 -19.49
CA ARG A 462 21.75 -2.05 -19.05
C ARG A 462 23.25 -1.95 -19.36
N ASP A 463 23.55 -1.52 -20.58
CA ASP A 463 24.91 -1.45 -21.15
C ASP A 463 25.43 0.00 -21.23
N ALA A 464 24.77 0.94 -20.53
CA ALA A 464 25.20 2.33 -20.47
C ALA A 464 26.53 2.49 -19.70
N GLU A 465 27.21 3.61 -19.93
CA GLU A 465 28.35 4.00 -19.10
C GLU A 465 27.86 4.59 -17.77
N PHE A 466 28.46 4.12 -16.67
CA PHE A 466 28.12 4.54 -15.32
C PHE A 466 29.32 5.17 -14.62
N ARG A 467 29.06 6.24 -13.87
CA ARG A 467 29.99 6.79 -12.88
C ARG A 467 29.60 6.32 -11.48
N LYS A 468 30.57 6.26 -10.59
CA LYS A 468 30.29 6.05 -9.16
C LYS A 468 29.85 7.36 -8.50
N ASP A 469 28.75 7.30 -7.77
CA ASP A 469 28.37 8.37 -6.85
C ASP A 469 29.34 8.42 -5.67
N ALA A 470 29.79 9.62 -5.29
CA ALA A 470 30.82 9.79 -4.27
C ALA A 470 30.30 9.60 -2.84
N ASN A 471 28.98 9.71 -2.63
CA ASN A 471 28.38 9.69 -1.30
C ASN A 471 27.88 8.30 -0.93
N PHE A 472 27.19 7.63 -1.87
CA PHE A 472 26.55 6.32 -1.66
C PHE A 472 27.16 5.18 -2.50
N GLY A 473 28.11 5.48 -3.40
CA GLY A 473 28.76 4.47 -4.24
C GLY A 473 27.85 3.86 -5.32
N PHE A 474 26.72 4.51 -5.62
CA PHE A 474 25.78 4.08 -6.66
C PHE A 474 26.40 4.11 -8.06
N ASP A 475 25.88 3.28 -8.96
CA ASP A 475 26.13 3.42 -10.40
C ASP A 475 25.13 4.43 -10.99
N VAL A 476 25.59 5.62 -11.34
CA VAL A 476 24.76 6.67 -11.96
C VAL A 476 25.10 6.76 -13.45
N PRO A 477 24.12 6.71 -14.38
CA PRO A 477 24.42 6.77 -15.80
C PRO A 477 25.01 8.13 -16.17
N VAL A 478 26.01 8.12 -17.06
CA VAL A 478 26.71 9.35 -17.50
C VAL A 478 25.84 10.17 -18.47
N SER A 479 25.06 9.49 -19.31
CA SER A 479 24.15 10.13 -20.27
C SER A 479 22.91 9.27 -20.48
N VAL A 480 21.74 9.89 -20.66
CA VAL A 480 20.50 9.20 -21.06
C VAL A 480 19.80 10.02 -22.14
N PRO A 481 19.46 9.44 -23.31
CA PRO A 481 18.75 10.16 -24.36
C PRO A 481 17.47 10.85 -23.85
N GLY A 482 17.29 12.11 -24.21
CA GLY A 482 16.12 12.90 -23.80
C GLY A 482 16.18 13.46 -22.37
N VAL A 483 17.28 13.25 -21.63
CA VAL A 483 17.50 13.81 -20.30
C VAL A 483 18.71 14.73 -20.33
N ALA A 484 18.59 15.92 -19.73
CA ALA A 484 19.70 16.86 -19.64
C ALA A 484 20.81 16.28 -18.74
N GLU A 485 22.04 16.19 -19.25
CA GLU A 485 23.18 15.59 -18.53
C GLU A 485 23.43 16.23 -17.17
N VAL A 486 23.16 17.53 -17.01
CA VAL A 486 23.32 18.22 -15.73
C VAL A 486 22.47 17.60 -14.63
N LEU A 487 21.29 17.04 -14.94
CA LEU A 487 20.41 16.40 -13.97
C LEU A 487 20.99 15.08 -13.46
N LEU A 488 21.81 14.40 -14.25
CA LEU A 488 22.44 13.12 -13.87
C LEU A 488 23.57 13.30 -12.85
N ASP A 489 23.95 14.55 -12.55
CA ASP A 489 24.92 14.90 -11.52
C ASP A 489 24.32 15.96 -10.57
N PRO A 490 23.65 15.52 -9.49
CA PRO A 490 22.98 16.43 -8.56
C PRO A 490 23.90 17.56 -8.07
N ARG A 491 25.18 17.28 -7.82
CA ARG A 491 26.15 18.29 -7.39
C ARG A 491 26.30 19.43 -8.39
N ARG A 492 26.20 19.15 -9.70
CA ARG A 492 26.26 20.16 -10.78
C ARG A 492 24.98 20.97 -10.92
N THR A 493 23.87 20.51 -10.35
CA THR A 493 22.61 21.27 -10.35
C THR A 493 22.57 22.33 -9.25
N TRP A 494 23.43 22.23 -8.23
CA TRP A 494 23.50 23.20 -7.15
C TRP A 494 24.41 24.37 -7.53
N ASP A 495 23.92 25.59 -7.28
CA ASP A 495 24.71 26.81 -7.46
C ASP A 495 25.92 26.85 -6.50
N ASP A 496 25.73 26.42 -5.24
CA ASP A 496 26.77 26.26 -4.22
C ASP A 496 27.07 24.77 -4.01
N GLN A 497 28.20 24.30 -4.54
CA GLN A 497 28.58 22.89 -4.41
C GLN A 497 29.10 22.53 -3.00
N VAL A 498 29.57 23.51 -2.22
CA VAL A 498 29.95 23.26 -0.82
C VAL A 498 28.70 23.05 0.03
N ALA A 499 27.61 23.76 -0.27
CA ALA A 499 26.32 23.50 0.35
C ALA A 499 25.78 22.10 -0.01
N PHE A 500 25.94 21.67 -1.25
CA PHE A 500 25.64 20.27 -1.65
C PHE A 500 26.45 19.27 -0.83
N ASP A 501 27.78 19.43 -0.75
CA ASP A 501 28.66 18.48 -0.08
C ASP A 501 28.26 18.31 1.42
N LYS A 502 27.94 19.42 2.11
CA LYS A 502 27.42 19.38 3.49
C LYS A 502 26.06 18.70 3.61
N GLN A 503 25.17 18.94 2.65
CA GLN A 503 23.83 18.36 2.65
C GLN A 503 23.88 16.85 2.35
N ALA A 504 24.81 16.42 1.50
CA ALA A 504 25.08 15.03 1.20
C ALA A 504 25.65 14.28 2.43
N GLU A 505 26.64 14.85 3.10
CA GLU A 505 27.20 14.30 4.36
C GLU A 505 26.10 14.12 5.42
N LYS A 506 25.24 15.14 5.59
CA LYS A 506 24.09 15.07 6.49
C LYS A 506 23.13 13.94 6.13
N LEU A 507 22.82 13.76 4.84
CA LEU A 507 21.89 12.71 4.41
C LEU A 507 22.51 11.32 4.61
N VAL A 508 23.79 11.14 4.28
CA VAL A 508 24.53 9.89 4.51
C VAL A 508 24.50 9.51 5.98
N GLN A 509 24.78 10.46 6.88
CA GLN A 509 24.74 10.23 8.32
C GLN A 509 23.34 9.80 8.80
N MET A 510 22.26 10.40 8.28
CA MET A 510 20.89 10.00 8.61
C MET A 510 20.59 8.55 8.18
N PHE A 511 21.09 8.13 7.02
CA PHE A 511 20.97 6.74 6.57
C PHE A 511 21.76 5.79 7.49
N ALA A 512 22.99 6.14 7.86
CA ALA A 512 23.83 5.37 8.77
C ALA A 512 23.16 5.15 10.14
N GLU A 513 22.71 6.25 10.78
CA GLU A 513 22.02 6.24 12.08
C GLU A 513 20.75 5.40 12.04
N ASN A 514 19.93 5.56 10.99
CA ASN A 514 18.72 4.75 10.84
C ASN A 514 19.04 3.26 10.68
N PHE A 515 20.16 2.91 10.04
CA PHE A 515 20.49 1.53 9.72
C PHE A 515 21.08 0.72 10.88
N GLU A 516 21.55 1.38 11.95
CA GLU A 516 22.13 0.73 13.12
C GLU A 516 21.24 -0.36 13.72
N GLN A 517 19.91 -0.17 13.67
CA GLN A 517 18.93 -1.12 14.19
C GLN A 517 18.94 -2.50 13.49
N TYR A 518 19.47 -2.59 12.27
CA TYR A 518 19.50 -3.83 11.48
C TYR A 518 20.84 -4.56 11.56
N LEU A 519 21.91 -3.86 11.96
CA LEU A 519 23.29 -4.40 11.98
C LEU A 519 23.43 -5.77 12.69
N PRO A 520 22.74 -6.06 13.81
CA PRO A 520 22.89 -7.36 14.48
C PRO A 520 22.30 -8.54 13.70
N PHE A 521 21.53 -8.29 12.63
CA PHE A 521 20.64 -9.26 12.00
C PHE A 521 20.87 -9.46 10.50
N ILE A 522 21.88 -8.80 9.94
CA ILE A 522 22.21 -8.82 8.51
C ILE A 522 23.62 -9.36 8.27
N ASP A 523 23.87 -9.82 7.04
CA ASP A 523 25.17 -10.36 6.62
C ASP A 523 26.24 -9.27 6.43
N GLU A 524 27.51 -9.68 6.48
CA GLU A 524 28.68 -8.79 6.35
C GLU A 524 28.69 -7.99 5.03
N ASP A 525 28.23 -8.57 3.93
CA ASP A 525 28.18 -7.86 2.64
C ASP A 525 27.22 -6.65 2.68
N ILE A 526 26.13 -6.74 3.46
CA ILE A 526 25.19 -5.62 3.65
C ILE A 526 25.80 -4.61 4.63
N LYS A 527 26.49 -5.07 5.67
CA LYS A 527 27.23 -4.18 6.59
C LYS A 527 28.32 -3.39 5.88
N ALA A 528 29.01 -3.99 4.91
CA ALA A 528 30.04 -3.32 4.12
C ALA A 528 29.47 -2.20 3.23
N VAL A 529 28.17 -2.27 2.90
CA VAL A 529 27.44 -1.20 2.20
C VAL A 529 26.82 -0.21 3.19
N ALA A 530 26.66 -0.57 4.46
CA ALA A 530 26.17 0.36 5.47
C ALA A 530 27.17 1.50 5.63
N ILE A 531 26.80 2.65 5.09
CA ILE A 531 27.72 3.75 4.86
C ILE A 531 28.18 4.32 6.19
N GLY A 532 29.50 4.39 6.36
CA GLY A 532 30.26 4.96 7.47
C GLY A 532 31.74 4.98 7.11
#